data_AF-A0A2V7S022-F1
#
_entry.id   AF-A0A2V7S022-F1
#
_cell.length_a   1.000
_cell.length_b   1.000
_cell.length_c   1.000
_cell.angle_alpha   90.00
_cell.angle_beta   90.00
_cell.angle_gamma   90.00
#
_symmetry.space_group_name_H-M   'P 1'
#
loop_
_entity.id
_entity.type
_entity.pdbx_description
1 polymer ?
#
loop_
_entity_poly.entity_id
_entity_poly.type
_entity_poly.pdbx_seq_one_letter_code
_entity_poly.pdbx_strand_id
1 'polypeptide(L)' 'MRCGVVESAPEHQGEWFNETLQYMTERFPELTSDQLGELRKLGERFAQPPKKHEAADVSAA' A
#
# COMPACT_ATOMS: atom_id res chain seq x y z
N MET A 1 -13.89 4.58 2.52
CA MET A 1 -13.07 4.95 1.35
C MET A 1 -12.40 3.67 0.83
N ARG A 2 -12.78 3.16 -0.34
CA ARG A 2 -12.01 2.10 -1.01
C ARG A 2 -10.76 2.77 -1.57
N CYS A 3 -9.60 2.42 -1.05
CA CYS A 3 -8.33 2.91 -1.55
C CYS A 3 -8.14 2.33 -2.96
N GLY A 4 -8.42 3.13 -4.01
CA GLY A 4 -8.29 2.70 -5.40
C GLY A 4 -6.87 2.24 -5.77
N VAL A 5 -5.88 2.62 -4.96
CA VAL A 5 -4.47 2.22 -5.08
C VAL A 5 -4.30 0.69 -5.02
N VAL A 6 -5.06 -0.02 -4.18
CA VAL A 6 -4.90 -1.48 -4.03
C VAL A 6 -5.35 -2.24 -5.30
N GLU A 7 -6.27 -1.67 -6.07
CA GLU A 7 -6.79 -2.23 -7.32
C GLU A 7 -6.11 -1.65 -8.57
N SER A 8 -5.24 -0.64 -8.41
CA SER A 8 -4.50 0.01 -9.50
C SER A 8 -3.35 -0.86 -10.01
N ALA A 9 -2.94 -0.63 -11.27
CA ALA A 9 -1.76 -1.27 -11.85
C ALA A 9 -0.49 -0.99 -11.03
N PRO A 10 0.50 -1.90 -11.01
CA PRO A 10 1.71 -1.76 -10.18
C PRO A 10 2.48 -0.46 -10.42
N GLU A 11 2.52 0.05 -11.66
CA GLU A 11 3.17 1.33 -11.97
C GLU A 11 2.49 2.51 -11.24
N HIS A 12 1.16 2.55 -11.24
CA HIS A 12 0.37 3.59 -10.57
C HIS A 12 0.46 3.50 -9.04
N GLN A 13 0.64 2.29 -8.50
CA GLN A 13 0.90 2.11 -7.07
C GLN A 13 2.24 2.75 -6.69
N GLY A 14 3.28 2.53 -7.49
CA GLY A 14 4.61 3.11 -7.28
C GLY A 14 4.60 4.64 -7.29
N GLU A 15 3.93 5.25 -8.29
CA GLU A 15 3.76 6.70 -8.36
C GLU A 15 3.02 7.26 -7.14
N TRP A 16 1.90 6.64 -6.76
CA TRP A 16 1.14 7.06 -5.60
C TRP A 16 1.96 7.01 -4.31
N PHE A 17 2.77 5.95 -4.10
CA PHE A 17 3.64 5.86 -2.94
C PHE A 17 4.74 6.92 -2.94
N ASN A 18 5.32 7.24 -4.11
CA ASN A 18 6.33 8.28 -4.22
C ASN A 18 5.75 9.65 -3.86
N GLU A 19 4.60 10.01 -4.42
CA GLU A 19 3.90 11.26 -4.11
C GLU A 19 3.50 11.33 -2.63
N THR A 20 3.01 10.23 -2.07
CA THR A 20 2.63 10.14 -0.66
C THR A 20 3.84 10.36 0.25
N LEU A 21 4.97 9.71 -0.01
CA LEU A 21 6.18 9.91 0.79
C LEU A 21 6.75 11.31 0.66
N GLN A 22 6.67 11.92 -0.52
CA GLN A 22 7.05 13.31 -0.72
C GLN A 22 6.20 14.24 0.15
N TYR A 23 4.87 14.07 0.12
CA TYR A 23 3.97 14.81 1.01
C TYR A 23 4.31 14.60 2.49
N MET A 24 4.60 13.37 2.91
CA MET A 24 4.98 13.09 4.31
C MET A 24 6.27 13.80 4.70
N THR A 25 7.26 13.86 3.80
CA THR A 25 8.55 14.52 4.04
C THR A 25 8.39 16.03 4.19
N GLU A 26 7.50 16.64 3.40
CA GLU A 26 7.20 18.08 3.48
C GLU A 26 6.38 18.43 4.71
N ARG A 27 5.43 17.57 5.09
CA ARG A 27 4.48 17.83 6.17
C ARG A 27 5.05 17.50 7.56
N PHE A 28 5.90 16.48 7.66
CA PHE A 28 6.46 15.94 8.89
C PHE A 28 7.98 15.87 8.81
N PRO A 29 8.70 17.01 8.92
CA PRO A 29 10.16 17.07 8.83
C PRO A 29 10.86 16.31 9.97
N GLU A 30 10.15 15.95 11.04
CA GLU A 30 10.63 15.10 12.12
C GLU A 30 10.76 13.62 11.74
N LEU A 31 10.15 13.19 10.62
CA LEU A 31 10.28 11.82 10.14
C LEU A 31 11.68 11.59 9.58
N THR A 32 12.36 10.57 10.09
CA THR A 32 13.66 10.16 9.55
C THR A 32 13.49 9.41 8.24
N SER A 33 14.55 9.38 7.43
CA SER A 33 14.58 8.58 6.20
C SER A 33 14.29 7.10 6.45
N ASP A 34 14.72 6.56 7.59
CA ASP A 34 14.43 5.18 7.99
C ASP A 34 12.94 4.96 8.23
N GLN A 35 12.28 5.88 8.93
CA GLN A 35 10.83 5.82 9.19
C GLN A 35 10.02 5.91 7.89
N LEU A 36 10.43 6.79 6.96
CA LEU A 36 9.84 6.87 5.63
C LEU A 36 10.02 5.57 4.83
N GLY A 37 11.20 4.95 4.94
CA GLY A 37 11.48 3.65 4.33
C GLY A 37 10.58 2.53 4.88
N GLU A 38 10.35 2.49 6.19
CA GLU A 38 9.43 1.53 6.80
C GLU A 38 7.97 1.78 6.41
N LEU A 39 7.54 3.04 6.33
CA LEU A 39 6.22 3.41 5.82
C LEU A 39 6.02 2.92 4.38
N ARG A 40 7.04 3.06 3.54
CA ARG A 40 7.02 2.55 2.15
C ARG A 40 6.81 1.04 2.11
N LYS A 41 7.66 0.29 2.81
CA LYS A 41 7.57 -1.18 2.86
C LYS A 41 6.22 -1.66 3.38
N LEU A 42 5.69 -0.98 4.40
CA LEU A 42 4.38 -1.28 4.96
C LEU A 42 3.28 -1.05 3.92
N GLY A 43 3.29 0.10 3.26
CA GLY A 43 2.35 0.46 2.21
C GLY A 43 2.35 -0.55 1.07
N GLU A 44 3.53 -0.90 0.54
CA GLU A 44 3.66 -1.90 -0.54
C GLU A 44 3.10 -3.26 -0.15
N ARG A 45 3.32 -3.70 1.10
CA ARG A 45 2.76 -4.95 1.62
C ARG A 45 1.24 -4.91 1.73
N PHE A 46 0.66 -3.76 2.07
CA PHE A 46 -0.79 -3.57 2.12
C PHE A 46 -1.42 -3.52 0.72
N ALA A 47 -0.69 -3.00 -0.27
CA ALA A 47 -1.13 -2.97 -1.66
C ALA A 47 -1.03 -4.34 -2.35
N GLN A 48 -0.29 -5.30 -1.77
CA GLN A 48 -0.31 -6.67 -2.26
C GLN A 48 -1.72 -7.26 -2.13
N PRO A 49 -2.17 -8.03 -3.13
CA PRO A 49 -3.43 -8.75 -3.00
C PRO A 49 -3.37 -9.63 -1.75
N PRO A 50 -4.46 -9.72 -0.97
CA PRO A 50 -4.51 -10.61 0.17
C PRO A 50 -4.12 -12.00 -0.32
N LYS A 51 -3.18 -12.65 0.37
CA LYS A 51 -2.87 -14.07 0.14
C LYS A 51 -4.22 -14.76 0.06
N LYS A 52 -4.52 -15.42 -1.06
CA LYS A 52 -5.72 -16.26 -1.20
C LYS A 52 -5.78 -17.11 0.06
N HIS A 53 -6.68 -16.78 0.99
CA HIS A 53 -7.31 -17.84 1.73
C HIS A 53 -8.00 -18.60 0.63
N GLU A 54 -7.60 -19.86 0.41
CA GLU A 54 -8.46 -20.80 -0.27
C GLU A 54 -9.77 -20.75 0.52
N ALA A 55 -10.69 -19.92 0.03
CA ALA A 55 -12.04 -19.86 0.54
C ALA A 55 -12.54 -21.25 0.23
N ALA A 56 -12.59 -22.08 1.27
CA ALA A 56 -13.25 -23.36 1.22
C ALA A 56 -14.55 -23.14 0.48
N ASP A 57 -14.69 -23.88 -0.61
CA ASP A 57 -15.90 -24.01 -1.39
C ASP A 57 -17.08 -24.20 -0.43
N VAL A 58 -17.86 -23.14 -0.23
CA VAL A 58 -19.15 -23.21 0.45
C VAL A 58 -20.12 -22.42 -0.41
N SER A 59 -20.50 -23.01 -1.55
CA SER A 59 -21.85 -22.87 -2.09
C SER A 59 -22.11 -23.92 -3.17
N ALA A 60 -22.30 -25.16 -2.76
CA ALA A 60 -23.14 -26.12 -3.47
C ALA A 60 -24.01 -26.84 -2.43
N ALA A 61 -25.21 -26.31 -2.20
CA ALA A 61 -26.31 -26.96 -1.52
C ALA A 61 -27.59 -26.71 -2.33
#